data_AF-A0A9N9MW66-F1
#
_entry.id   AF-A0A9N9MW66-F1
#
_cell.length_a   1.000
_cell.length_b   1.000
_cell.length_c   1.000
_cell.angle_alpha   90.00
_cell.angle_beta   90.00
_cell.angle_gamma   90.00
#
_symmetry.space_group_name_H-M   'P 1'
#
loop_
_entity.id
_entity.type
_entity.pdbx_description
1 polymer ?
#
loop_
_entity_poly.entity_id
_entity_poly.type
_entity_poly.pdbx_seq_one_letter_code
_entity_poly.pdbx_strand_id
1 'polypeptide(L)'
;MQHLLKIFKKTCFLFLKSTEISMALYESNWYKQDKRTNQLVYILLMRTQKPLYVQIGLFGPMTIDAAISRFKLAYSYVSVMSP
;
A
#
# COMPACT_ATOMS: atom_id res chain seq x y z
N MET A 1 -8.83 18.29 -8.67
CA MET A 1 -8.89 16.85 -9.04
C MET A 1 -7.52 16.23 -9.34
N GLN A 2 -6.67 16.82 -10.20
CA GLN A 2 -5.37 16.26 -10.61
C GLN A 2 -4.39 15.94 -9.45
N HIS A 3 -4.32 16.81 -8.43
CA HIS A 3 -3.40 16.63 -7.30
C HIS A 3 -3.77 15.44 -6.39
N LEU A 4 -5.06 15.20 -6.14
CA LEU A 4 -5.52 14.06 -5.34
C LEU A 4 -5.24 12.73 -6.02
N LEU A 5 -5.37 12.68 -7.35
CA LEU A 5 -5.10 11.47 -8.13
C LEU A 5 -3.59 11.13 -8.14
N LYS A 6 -2.72 12.15 -8.13
CA LYS A 6 -1.27 11.97 -7.95
C LYS A 6 -0.94 11.39 -6.57
N ILE A 7 -1.59 11.87 -5.51
CA ILE A 7 -1.40 11.36 -4.15
C ILE A 7 -1.84 9.89 -4.08
N PHE A 8 -3.04 9.58 -4.57
CA PHE A 8 -3.57 8.22 -4.57
C PHE A 8 -2.70 7.23 -5.35
N LYS A 9 -2.19 7.63 -6.53
CA LYS A 9 -1.24 6.79 -7.28
C LYS A 9 0.04 6.51 -6.48
N LYS A 10 0.57 7.54 -5.81
CA LYS A 10 1.82 7.41 -5.05
C LYS A 10 1.66 6.51 -3.84
N THR A 11 0.54 6.60 -3.12
CA THR A 11 0.28 5.73 -1.95
C THR A 11 0.07 4.27 -2.36
N CYS A 12 -0.64 4.01 -3.45
CA CYS A 12 -0.81 2.66 -4.00
C CYS A 12 0.53 2.04 -4.43
N PHE A 13 1.38 2.81 -5.09
CA PHE A 13 2.73 2.36 -5.48
C PHE A 13 3.59 1.98 -4.27
N LEU A 14 3.55 2.76 -3.19
CA LEU A 14 4.30 2.46 -1.96
C LEU A 14 3.82 1.17 -1.30
N PHE A 15 2.51 0.94 -1.29
CA PHE A 15 1.93 -0.30 -0.77
C PHE A 15 2.43 -1.53 -1.56
N LEU A 16 2.32 -1.49 -2.88
CA LEU A 16 2.76 -2.56 -3.77
C LEU A 16 4.26 -2.84 -3.65
N LYS A 17 5.09 -1.79 -3.62
CA LYS A 17 6.54 -1.94 -3.44
C LYS A 17 6.90 -2.52 -2.08
N SER A 18 6.21 -2.13 -1.02
CA SER A 18 6.42 -2.68 0.32
C SER A 18 6.19 -4.19 0.35
N THR A 19 5.16 -4.69 -0.36
CA THR A 19 4.87 -6.12 -0.43
C THR A 19 5.85 -6.88 -1.33
N GLU A 20 6.24 -6.30 -2.46
CA GLU A 20 7.24 -6.89 -3.38
C GLU A 20 8.59 -7.08 -2.71
N ILE A 21 9.04 -6.12 -1.88
CA ILE A 21 10.31 -6.23 -1.14
C ILE A 21 10.28 -7.44 -0.20
N SER A 22 9.16 -7.67 0.50
CA SER A 22 9.02 -8.83 1.39
C SER A 22 9.14 -10.15 0.63
N MET A 23 8.53 -10.22 -0.55
CA MET A 23 8.54 -11.41 -1.40
C MET A 23 9.94 -11.66 -1.98
N ALA A 24 10.60 -10.61 -2.47
CA ALA A 24 11.97 -10.69 -3.00
C ALA A 24 12.99 -11.11 -1.92
N LEU A 25 12.82 -10.67 -0.67
CA LEU A 25 13.65 -11.12 0.45
C LEU A 25 13.43 -12.60 0.77
N TYR A 26 12.18 -13.07 0.73
CA TYR A 26 11.86 -14.48 0.94
C TYR A 26 12.44 -15.38 -0.17
N GLU A 27 12.37 -14.94 -1.42
CA GLU A 27 12.92 -15.64 -2.59
C GLU A 27 14.46 -15.56 -2.68
N SER A 28 15.08 -14.66 -1.92
CA SER A 28 16.54 -14.56 -1.90
C SER A 28 17.19 -15.79 -1.26
N ASN A 29 18.41 -16.14 -1.68
CA ASN A 29 19.19 -17.24 -1.08
C ASN A 29 19.77 -16.87 0.30
N TRP A 30 18.94 -16.36 1.22
CA TRP A 30 19.31 -15.83 2.54
C TRP A 30 20.07 -16.84 3.40
N TYR A 31 19.79 -18.14 3.22
CA TYR A 31 20.44 -19.25 3.92
C TYR A 31 21.88 -19.52 3.46
N LYS A 32 22.29 -19.03 2.28
CA LYS A 32 23.66 -19.14 1.76
C LYS A 32 24.51 -17.91 2.04
N GLN A 33 23.95 -16.86 2.63
CA GLN A 33 24.67 -15.62 2.93
C GLN A 33 25.34 -15.64 4.30
N ASP A 34 26.25 -14.68 4.50
CA ASP A 34 26.92 -14.43 5.77
C ASP A 34 25.92 -14.19 6.91
N LYS A 35 26.32 -14.56 8.14
CA LYS A 35 25.48 -14.41 9.35
C LYS A 35 24.98 -12.99 9.54
N ARG A 36 25.80 -11.98 9.20
CA ARG A 36 25.42 -10.56 9.32
C ARG A 36 24.28 -10.22 8.36
N THR A 37 24.36 -10.66 7.11
CA THR A 37 23.34 -10.36 6.11
C THR A 37 22.05 -11.12 6.39
N ASN A 38 22.16 -12.35 6.90
CA ASN A 38 21.00 -13.14 7.31
C ASN A 38 20.22 -12.46 8.45
N GLN A 39 20.91 -11.90 9.46
CA GLN A 39 20.28 -11.10 10.51
C GLN A 39 19.55 -9.87 9.96
N LEU A 40 20.14 -9.18 8.98
CA LEU A 40 19.51 -8.04 8.33
C LEU A 40 18.25 -8.45 7.54
N VAL A 41 18.31 -9.56 6.80
CA VAL A 41 17.16 -10.11 6.08
C VAL A 41 16.03 -10.45 7.05
N TYR A 42 16.32 -11.05 8.21
CA TYR A 42 15.32 -11.30 9.25
C TYR A 42 14.66 -10.02 9.78
N ILE A 43 15.45 -8.99 10.08
CA ILE A 43 14.94 -7.70 10.55
C ILE A 43 14.04 -7.06 9.48
N LEU A 44 14.48 -7.08 8.22
CA LEU A 44 13.71 -6.56 7.10
C LEU A 44 12.41 -7.36 6.90
N LEU A 45 12.46 -8.68 6.95
CA LEU A 45 11.28 -9.54 6.80
C LEU A 45 10.25 -9.27 7.91
N MET A 46 10.69 -9.10 9.17
CA MET A 46 9.79 -8.71 10.26
C MET A 46 9.22 -7.31 10.09
N ARG A 47 9.97 -6.38 9.49
CA ARG A 47 9.51 -5.01 9.22
C ARG A 47 8.49 -4.95 8.08
N THR A 48 8.68 -5.72 7.02
CA THR A 48 7.82 -5.70 5.83
C THR A 48 6.49 -6.42 6.02
N GLN A 49 6.32 -7.21 7.09
CA GLN A 49 5.04 -7.81 7.47
C GLN A 49 3.92 -6.79 7.69
N LYS A 50 4.26 -5.54 8.01
CA LYS A 50 3.31 -4.43 8.09
C LYS A 50 3.51 -3.54 6.86
N PRO A 51 2.71 -3.69 5.81
CA PRO A 51 2.89 -2.89 4.60
C PRO A 51 2.65 -1.41 4.91
N LEU A 52 3.35 -0.55 4.18
CA LEU A 52 3.31 0.89 4.41
C LEU A 52 1.95 1.47 3.98
N TYR A 53 1.09 1.77 4.96
CA TYR A 53 -0.17 2.46 4.71
C TYR A 53 -0.03 3.96 4.96
N VAL A 54 -0.33 4.76 3.93
CA VAL A 54 -0.45 6.21 4.11
C VAL A 54 -1.88 6.52 4.53
N GLN A 55 -2.03 6.96 5.78
CA GLN A 55 -3.27 7.51 6.31
C GLN A 55 -3.25 9.03 6.17
N ILE A 56 -4.31 9.59 5.60
CA ILE A 56 -4.53 11.03 5.55
C ILE A 56 -5.55 11.37 6.64
N GLY A 57 -5.05 11.61 7.85
CA GLY A 57 -5.82 12.02 9.03
C GLY A 57 -7.16 11.27 9.17
N LEU A 58 -8.26 12.03 9.15
CA LEU A 58 -9.63 11.53 9.34
C LEU A 58 -10.17 10.67 8.19
N PHE A 59 -9.52 10.67 7.02
CA PHE A 59 -9.98 9.95 5.83
C PHE A 59 -9.62 8.47 5.83
N GLY A 60 -8.94 8.00 6.88
CA GLY A 60 -8.54 6.61 7.07
C GLY A 60 -7.41 6.18 6.12
N PRO A 61 -7.12 4.87 6.04
CA PRO A 61 -6.09 4.36 5.17
C PRO A 61 -6.50 4.54 3.71
N MET A 62 -5.59 5.08 2.90
CA MET A 62 -5.83 5.33 1.49
C MET A 62 -5.66 4.02 0.69
N THR A 63 -6.63 3.12 0.83
CA THR A 63 -6.69 1.83 0.12
C THR A 63 -7.56 1.91 -1.13
N ILE A 64 -7.49 0.88 -1.97
CA ILE A 64 -8.35 0.72 -3.15
C ILE A 64 -9.83 0.68 -2.75
N ASP A 65 -10.15 0.01 -1.65
CA ASP A 65 -11.53 -0.02 -1.11
C ASP A 65 -12.05 1.36 -0.77
N ALA A 66 -11.19 2.21 -0.20
CA ALA A 66 -11.54 3.60 0.12
C ALA A 66 -11.71 4.46 -1.15
N ALA A 67 -11.11 4.10 -2.29
CA ALA A 67 -11.41 4.74 -3.56
C ALA A 67 -12.75 4.25 -4.14
N ILE A 68 -13.01 2.94 -4.09
CA ILE A 68 -14.27 2.35 -4.56
C ILE A 68 -15.45 2.93 -3.79
N SER A 69 -15.35 3.08 -2.46
CA SER A 69 -16.42 3.68 -1.65
C SER A 69 -16.70 5.13 -2.06
N ARG A 70 -15.67 5.92 -2.40
CA ARG A 70 -15.81 7.29 -2.88
C ARG A 70 -16.47 7.35 -4.26
N PHE A 71 -16.13 6.43 -5.17
CA PHE A 71 -16.82 6.31 -6.45
C PHE A 71 -18.29 5.89 -6.28
N LYS A 72 -18.59 4.96 -5.36
CA LYS A 72 -19.97 4.56 -5.04
C LYS A 72 -20.78 5.74 -4.48
N LEU A 73 -20.20 6.53 -3.58
CA LEU A 73 -20.84 7.74 -3.05
C LEU A 73 -21.09 8.78 -4.15
N ALA A 74 -20.11 9.02 -5.02
CA ALA A 74 -20.28 9.93 -6.14
C ALA A 74 -21.37 9.46 -7.11
N TYR A 75 -21.39 8.18 -7.44
CA TYR A 75 -22.44 7.59 -8.28
C TYR A 75 -23.81 7.67 -7.61
N SER A 76 -23.91 7.32 -6.33
CA SER A 76 -25.14 7.43 -5.54
C SER A 76 -25.66 8.86 -5.48
N TYR A 77 -24.76 9.85 -5.36
CA TYR A 77 -25.15 11.25 -5.38
C TYR A 77 -25.72 11.65 -6.74
N VAL A 78 -25.04 11.27 -7.82
CA VAL A 78 -25.51 11.54 -9.19
C VAL A 78 -26.84 10.84 -9.46
N SER A 79 -27.04 9.60 -9.00
CA SER A 79 -28.29 8.86 -9.23
C SER A 79 -29.48 9.41 -8.43
N VAL A 80 -29.25 9.99 -7.25
CA VAL A 80 -30.32 10.66 -6.47
C VAL A 80 -30.68 12.01 -7.08
N MET A 81 -29.71 12.69 -7.69
CA MET A 81 -29.90 14.04 -8.25
C MET A 81 -30.36 14.01 -9.72
N SER A 82 -30.20 12.89 -10.44
CA SER A 82 -30.81 12.74 -11.76
C SER A 82 -32.32 12.54 -11.60
N PRO A 83 -33.15 13.46 -12.12
CA PRO A 83 -34.60 13.38 -12.02
C PRO A 83 -35.19 12.15 -12.74
#